data_AF-X1U8R3-F1
#
_entry.id   AF-X1U8R3-F1
#
_cell.length_a   1.000
_cell.length_b   1.000
_cell.length_c   1.000
_cell.angle_alpha   90.00
_cell.angle_beta   90.00
_cell.angle_gamma   90.00
#
_symmetry.space_group_name_H-M   'P 1'
#
loop_
_entity.id
_entity.type
_entity.pdbx_description
1 polymer ?
#
loop_
_entity_poly.entity_id
_entity_poly.type
_entity_poly.pdbx_seq_one_letter_code
_entity_poly.pdbx_strand_id
1 'polypeptide(L)' 'MKRREFMQAGISLTAFSDCSFGRYNHRDNALKKVFEPIKIGNITIPNRIVFPPISTNYADDEGFVTQRII' A
#
# COMPACT_ATOMS: atom_id res chain seq x y z
N MET A 1 38.71 5.05 -9.33
CA MET A 1 39.08 3.62 -9.21
C MET A 1 38.14 2.81 -10.11
N LYS A 2 38.67 1.81 -10.83
CA LYS A 2 38.10 1.24 -12.06
C LYS A 2 36.73 0.57 -11.89
N ARG A 3 35.83 0.96 -12.79
CA ARG A 3 34.75 0.19 -13.42
C ARG A 3 35.21 -1.27 -13.67
N ARG A 4 34.36 -2.25 -13.33
CA ARG A 4 34.47 -3.73 -13.54
C ARG A 4 34.82 -4.52 -12.27
N GLU A 5 33.80 -4.98 -11.54
CA GLU A 5 33.87 -6.27 -10.80
C GLU A 5 32.54 -6.73 -10.15
N PHE A 6 31.48 -5.92 -10.15
CA PHE A 6 30.16 -6.35 -9.64
C PHE A 6 29.27 -7.07 -10.68
N MET A 7 29.86 -7.85 -11.59
CA MET A 7 29.09 -8.65 -12.55
C MET A 7 28.89 -10.13 -12.12
N GLN A 8 29.39 -10.53 -10.94
CA GLN A 8 29.30 -11.94 -10.48
C GLN A 8 28.28 -12.22 -9.37
N ALA A 9 27.66 -11.21 -8.77
CA ALA A 9 26.46 -11.44 -7.97
C ALA A 9 25.27 -11.16 -8.89
N GLY A 10 24.61 -12.21 -9.39
CA GLY A 10 23.39 -12.17 -10.21
C GLY A 10 22.17 -11.62 -9.48
N ILE A 11 22.34 -10.54 -8.72
CA ILE A 11 21.28 -9.76 -8.11
C ILE A 11 21.12 -8.54 -9.01
N SER A 12 20.10 -8.58 -9.87
CA SER A 12 19.72 -7.43 -10.67
C SER A 12 19.59 -6.21 -9.77
N LEU A 13 20.40 -5.18 -10.04
CA LEU A 13 20.40 -3.91 -9.32
C LEU A 13 19.09 -3.11 -9.47
N THR A 14 18.06 -3.69 -10.11
CA THR A 14 16.70 -3.16 -10.21
C THR A 14 15.86 -3.39 -8.95
N ALA A 15 16.30 -4.22 -8.00
CA ALA A 15 15.50 -4.57 -6.82
C ALA A 15 15.36 -3.44 -5.77
N PHE A 16 16.06 -2.30 -5.93
CA PHE A 16 16.00 -1.18 -4.98
C PHE A 16 15.56 0.16 -5.59
N SER A 17 15.21 0.21 -6.88
CA SER A 17 14.80 1.46 -7.55
C SER A 17 13.29 1.71 -7.59
N ASP A 18 12.45 0.75 -7.19
CA ASP A 18 11.00 0.84 -7.43
C ASP A 18 10.20 1.44 -6.26
N CYS A 19 10.86 1.97 -5.23
CA CYS A 19 10.21 2.92 -4.32
C CYS A 19 10.26 4.32 -4.95
N SER A 20 9.69 4.46 -6.14
CA SER A 20 9.42 5.77 -6.71
C SER A 20 8.28 6.38 -5.90
N PHE A 21 8.63 7.24 -4.93
CA PHE A 21 7.71 8.21 -4.33
C PHE A 21 7.36 9.26 -5.39
N GLY A 22 6.68 8.79 -6.44
CA GLY A 22 6.39 9.50 -7.67
C GLY A 22 5.07 10.22 -7.57
N ARG A 23 5.02 11.47 -8.03
CA ARG A 23 3.77 12.19 -8.27
C ARG A 23 2.92 11.37 -9.25
N TYR A 24 1.81 10.80 -8.78
CA TYR A 24 0.89 10.05 -9.65
C TYR A 24 0.24 10.98 -10.67
N ASN A 25 0.47 10.72 -11.96
CA ASN A 25 -0.33 11.29 -13.03
C ASN A 25 -1.70 10.60 -13.04
N HIS A 26 -2.80 11.37 -12.98
CA HIS A 26 -4.19 10.85 -12.91
C HIS A 26 -4.64 10.07 -14.18
N ARG A 27 -3.79 9.95 -15.21
CA ARG A 27 -4.21 9.42 -16.53
C ARG A 27 -3.93 7.95 -16.76
N ASP A 28 -3.39 7.23 -15.79
CA ASP A 28 -2.99 5.83 -15.99
C ASP A 28 -4.10 4.84 -15.62
N ASN A 29 -4.38 3.92 -16.55
CA ASN A 29 -5.28 2.77 -16.36
C ASN A 29 -4.80 1.78 -15.27
N ALA A 30 -3.66 2.04 -14.63
CA ALA A 30 -3.01 1.20 -13.63
C ALA A 30 -3.90 0.92 -12.41
N LEU A 31 -4.84 1.83 -12.09
CA LEU A 31 -5.73 1.69 -10.93
C LEU A 31 -7.02 0.90 -11.20
N LYS A 32 -7.28 0.45 -12.43
CA LYS A 32 -8.51 -0.30 -12.76
C LYS A 32 -8.73 -1.52 -11.85
N LYS A 33 -7.65 -2.24 -11.53
CA LYS A 33 -7.68 -3.42 -10.66
C LYS A 33 -8.07 -3.13 -9.21
N VAL A 34 -7.87 -1.91 -8.73
CA VAL A 34 -8.20 -1.52 -7.36
C VAL A 34 -9.72 -1.55 -7.12
N PHE A 35 -10.52 -1.31 -8.16
CA PHE A 35 -11.98 -1.31 -8.09
C PHE A 35 -12.61 -2.65 -8.48
N GLU A 36 -11.80 -3.66 -8.86
CA GLU A 36 -12.31 -5.00 -9.18
C GLU A 36 -12.49 -5.83 -7.90
N PRO A 37 -13.53 -6.68 -7.83
CA PRO A 37 -13.72 -7.59 -6.71
C PRO A 37 -12.54 -8.53 -6.48
N ILE A 38 -12.35 -8.95 -5.22
CA ILE A 38 -11.36 -9.95 -4.82
C ILE A 38 -11.95 -10.89 -3.77
N LYS A 39 -11.63 -12.18 -3.89
CA LYS A 39 -11.97 -13.18 -2.88
C LYS A 39 -10.81 -13.32 -1.90
N ILE A 40 -11.05 -13.10 -0.61
CA ILE A 40 -10.09 -13.29 0.48
C ILE A 40 -10.69 -14.33 1.43
N GLY A 41 -10.09 -15.52 1.46
CA GLY A 41 -10.65 -16.66 2.19
C GLY A 41 -12.07 -17.00 1.71
N ASN A 42 -13.04 -16.87 2.62
CA ASN A 42 -14.44 -17.19 2.36
C ASN A 42 -15.31 -15.98 2.00
N ILE A 43 -14.72 -14.78 1.90
CA ILE A 43 -15.45 -13.52 1.68
C ILE A 43 -15.03 -12.92 0.34
N THR A 44 -15.98 -12.32 -0.38
CA THR A 44 -15.71 -11.53 -1.58
C THR A 44 -15.88 -10.05 -1.26
N ILE A 45 -14.81 -9.27 -1.44
CA ILE A 45 -14.80 -7.82 -1.24
C ILE A 45 -15.00 -7.15 -2.61
N PRO A 46 -15.88 -6.14 -2.74
CA PRO A 46 -16.20 -5.53 -4.03
C PRO A 46 -15.05 -4.70 -4.61
N ASN A 47 -14.12 -4.22 -3.79
CA ASN A 47 -12.94 -3.47 -4.21
C ASN A 47 -11.75 -3.81 -3.32
N ARG A 48 -10.55 -3.37 -3.71
CA ARG A 48 -9.28 -3.64 -3.03
C ARG A 48 -8.79 -2.44 -2.21
N ILE A 49 -9.71 -1.55 -1.83
CA ILE A 49 -9.41 -0.39 -0.99
C ILE A 49 -9.73 -0.78 0.46
N VAL A 50 -8.71 -0.81 1.29
CA VAL A 50 -8.84 -1.16 2.71
C VAL A 50 -8.46 0.05 3.54
N PHE A 51 -9.28 0.37 4.54
CA PHE A 51 -8.93 1.34 5.56
C PHE A 51 -8.16 0.62 6.68
N PRO A 52 -6.85 0.87 6.85
CA PRO A 52 -6.07 0.23 7.90
C PRO A 52 -6.53 0.72 9.28
N PRO A 53 -6.23 -0.04 10.35
CA PRO A 53 -6.48 0.43 11.71
C PRO A 53 -5.71 1.73 11.96
N ILE A 54 -6.41 2.72 12.51
CA ILE A 54 -5.86 4.02 12.87
C ILE A 54 -6.38 4.42 14.24
N SER A 55 -5.52 5.04 15.06
CA SER A 55 -5.95 5.69 16.29
C SER A 55 -6.41 7.11 15.96
N THR A 56 -7.68 7.41 16.24
CA THR A 56 -8.26 8.74 16.06
C THR A 56 -8.19 9.61 17.31
N ASN A 57 -7.84 9.00 18.46
CA ASN A 57 -7.83 9.63 19.78
C ASN A 57 -9.17 10.31 20.14
N TYR A 58 -10.29 9.68 19.76
CA TYR A 58 -11.65 10.14 20.07
C TYR A 58 -12.34 9.26 21.12
N ALA A 59 -11.62 8.36 21.78
CA ALA A 59 -12.12 7.69 22.97
C ALA A 59 -12.22 8.71 24.12
N ASP A 60 -13.12 8.47 25.08
CA ASP A 60 -13.10 9.23 26.33
C ASP A 60 -11.93 8.82 27.23
N ASP A 61 -11.79 9.47 28.38
CA ASP A 61 -10.69 9.23 29.33
C ASP A 61 -10.70 7.80 29.90
N GLU A 62 -11.84 7.11 29.85
CA GLU A 62 -12.02 5.73 30.30
C GLU A 62 -11.78 4.72 29.15
N GLY A 63 -11.60 5.20 27.92
CA GLY A 63 -11.35 4.39 26.72
C GLY A 63 -12.60 3.90 26.01
N PHE A 64 -13.79 4.41 26.35
CA PHE A 64 -15.04 4.06 25.68
C PHE A 64 -15.21 4.79 24.35
N VAL A 65 -16.00 4.17 23.48
CA VAL A 65 -16.33 4.70 22.15
C VAL A 65 -17.27 5.89 22.32
N THR A 66 -16.90 7.03 21.73
CA THR A 66 -17.73 8.24 21.74
C THR A 66 -18.53 8.39 20.45
N GLN A 67 -19.54 9.26 20.47
CA GLN A 67 -20.35 9.65 19.30
C GLN A 67 -19.52 10.19 18.12
N ARG A 68 -18.25 10.57 18.34
CA ARG A 68 -17.37 11.07 17.29
C ARG A 68 -16.75 9.96 16.43
N ILE A 69 -16.77 8.71 16.90
CA ILE A 69 -16.25 7.53 16.19
C ILE A 69 -17.34 6.83 15.36
N ILE A 70 -18.61 6.95 15.78
CA ILE A 70 -19.77 6.27 15.19
C ILE A 70 -20.35 7.10 14.05
#